data_AF-A0A8H4PM01-F1
#
_entry.id   AF-A0A8H4PM01-F1
#
_cell.length_a   1.000
_cell.length_b   1.000
_cell.length_c   1.000
_cell.angle_alpha   90.00
_cell.angle_beta   90.00
_cell.angle_gamma   90.00
#
_symmetry.space_group_name_H-M   'P 1'
#
loop_
_entity.id
_entity.type
_entity.pdbx_description
1 polymer ?
#
loop_
_entity_poly.entity_id
_entity_poly.type
_entity_poly.pdbx_seq_one_letter_code
_entity_poly.pdbx_strand_id
1 'polypeptide(L)'
;MNKIIHTESGKSDADIQNDVLGIFKKFPQGEEDWAYGPPQTDEEVISLFCKLTLTNQYPPEARRLMDCPEILTELARAIDTSSQLDVMTLADACEVAVRQGDLRAADIRHFMLLRLPDTSLDGIRWGTQRFIRMMDEVHLHGAAGLRTFELAIRRANALTRLASFTNRHMGMIQGECEKIYRPQRSLDSTCLRIPNIVHALFAGRYSRDAIESAHRTPAPLADRMTRQSDSFHVFITWDKNAEEDRRTASREVIGLAPTLQRHGLSDSGLPDPFPMLLDNIKAKRSLIACVAESRGWRIVDFDRWNAEVFRLEHQTVLPVPHGHLGVFVLLQDGGMISLAGYGSDREIQWNPDQVLCCVEECVHPKRQRDRPFCLSVHIAIEKN
;
A
#
# COMPACT_ATOMS: atom_id res chain seq x y z
N MET A 1 -7.40 18.40 -49.84
CA MET A 1 -8.05 17.19 -49.31
C MET A 1 -8.03 17.28 -47.79
N ASN A 2 -9.14 17.72 -47.20
CA ASN A 2 -9.30 17.87 -45.76
C ASN A 2 -9.44 16.48 -45.13
N LYS A 3 -8.43 16.03 -44.38
CA LYS A 3 -8.60 14.93 -43.43
C LYS A 3 -9.35 15.48 -42.23
N ILE A 4 -10.62 15.09 -42.15
CA ILE A 4 -11.53 15.29 -41.04
C ILE A 4 -10.80 14.90 -39.75
N ILE A 5 -10.64 15.89 -38.87
CA ILE A 5 -10.37 15.69 -37.45
C ILE A 5 -11.53 14.82 -36.96
N HIS A 6 -11.25 13.59 -36.50
CA HIS A 6 -12.22 12.81 -35.77
C HIS A 6 -12.56 13.60 -34.50
N THR A 7 -13.68 14.32 -34.56
CA THR A 7 -14.41 14.82 -33.41
C THR A 7 -14.67 13.64 -32.48
N GLU A 8 -14.39 13.82 -31.19
CA GLU A 8 -14.86 12.94 -30.14
C GLU A 8 -16.37 12.73 -30.33
N SER A 9 -16.75 11.57 -30.88
CA SER A 9 -18.12 11.09 -30.74
C SER A 9 -18.26 10.65 -29.28
N GLY A 10 -18.47 11.63 -28.40
CA GLY A 10 -18.46 11.42 -26.96
C GLY A 10 -19.57 10.45 -26.60
N LYS A 11 -19.20 9.26 -26.15
CA LYS A 11 -20.12 8.34 -25.45
C LYS A 11 -20.94 9.15 -24.45
N SER A 12 -22.24 8.90 -24.41
CA SER A 12 -23.10 9.52 -23.41
C SER A 12 -22.65 9.10 -22.01
N ASP A 13 -22.99 9.89 -21.00
CA ASP A 13 -22.66 9.52 -19.62
C ASP A 13 -23.27 8.15 -19.23
N ALA A 14 -24.46 7.84 -19.76
CA ALA A 14 -25.09 6.53 -19.56
C ALA A 14 -24.27 5.38 -20.17
N ASP A 15 -23.67 5.58 -21.35
CA ASP A 15 -22.83 4.56 -21.99
C ASP A 15 -21.53 4.33 -21.21
N ILE A 16 -20.90 5.41 -20.73
CA ILE A 16 -19.67 5.34 -19.90
C ILE A 16 -19.98 4.65 -18.56
N GLN A 17 -21.11 5.00 -17.93
CA GLN A 17 -21.56 4.38 -16.69
C GLN A 17 -21.82 2.88 -16.89
N ASN A 18 -22.46 2.50 -18.01
CA ASN A 18 -22.68 1.10 -18.36
C ASN A 18 -21.37 0.32 -18.57
N ASP A 19 -20.33 0.96 -19.10
CA ASP A 19 -19.01 0.36 -19.22
C ASP A 19 -18.33 0.11 -17.87
N VAL A 20 -18.40 1.09 -16.96
CA VAL A 20 -17.89 0.97 -15.58
C VAL A 20 -18.64 -0.12 -14.82
N LEU A 21 -19.98 -0.08 -14.84
CA LEU A 21 -20.82 -1.12 -14.24
C LEU A 21 -20.58 -2.50 -14.85
N GLY A 22 -20.26 -2.56 -16.15
CA GLY A 22 -19.89 -3.79 -16.82
C GLY A 22 -18.60 -4.43 -16.32
N ILE A 23 -17.71 -3.67 -15.68
CA ILE A 23 -16.55 -4.19 -14.94
C ILE A 23 -16.98 -4.64 -13.54
N PHE A 24 -17.69 -3.80 -12.80
CA PHE A 24 -18.07 -4.07 -11.40
C PHE A 24 -19.01 -5.27 -11.24
N LYS A 25 -19.92 -5.48 -12.19
CA LYS A 25 -20.79 -6.68 -12.25
C LYS A 25 -20.02 -8.00 -12.26
N LYS A 26 -18.74 -7.95 -12.61
CA LYS A 26 -17.88 -9.13 -12.68
C LYS A 26 -16.88 -9.21 -11.52
N PHE A 27 -16.93 -8.28 -10.58
CA PHE A 27 -16.32 -8.45 -9.27
C PHE A 27 -17.15 -9.43 -8.42
N PRO A 28 -16.58 -9.99 -7.35
CA PRO A 28 -17.34 -10.75 -6.37
C PRO A 28 -18.62 -10.03 -5.93
N GLN A 29 -19.75 -10.72 -5.96
CA GLN A 29 -21.07 -10.18 -5.62
C GLN A 29 -21.56 -10.64 -4.23
N GLY A 30 -20.85 -11.57 -3.58
CA GLY A 30 -21.14 -12.04 -2.23
C GLY A 30 -19.96 -12.77 -1.58
N GLU A 31 -20.11 -13.20 -0.33
CA GLU A 31 -19.04 -13.91 0.42
C GLU A 31 -18.53 -15.16 -0.28
N GLU A 32 -19.41 -15.93 -0.93
CA GLU A 32 -19.01 -17.16 -1.63
C GLU A 32 -18.00 -16.89 -2.74
N ASP A 33 -18.18 -15.81 -3.50
CA ASP A 33 -17.24 -15.39 -4.55
C ASP A 33 -15.88 -14.96 -3.97
N TRP A 34 -15.90 -14.36 -2.77
CA TRP A 34 -14.69 -13.97 -2.03
C TRP A 34 -14.00 -15.15 -1.33
N ALA A 35 -14.74 -16.23 -1.07
CA ALA A 35 -14.24 -17.48 -0.50
C ALA A 35 -13.70 -18.45 -1.57
N TYR A 36 -14.03 -18.22 -2.85
CA TYR A 36 -13.66 -19.13 -3.93
C TYR A 36 -12.23 -18.89 -4.47
N GLY A 37 -11.31 -19.78 -4.13
CA GLY A 37 -9.91 -19.75 -4.60
C GLY A 37 -9.00 -18.82 -3.77
N PRO A 38 -7.67 -18.96 -3.88
CA PRO A 38 -6.73 -18.17 -3.10
C PRO A 38 -6.72 -16.68 -3.49
N PRO A 39 -6.30 -15.77 -2.60
CA PRO A 39 -5.88 -16.02 -1.22
C PRO A 39 -7.06 -16.07 -0.24
N GLN A 40 -6.98 -16.94 0.77
CA GLN A 40 -7.94 -17.09 1.88
C GLN A 40 -7.29 -16.89 3.26
N THR A 41 -5.97 -16.78 3.30
CA THR A 41 -5.15 -16.66 4.51
C THR A 41 -4.05 -15.62 4.31
N ASP A 42 -3.55 -15.05 5.41
CA ASP A 42 -2.46 -14.07 5.36
C ASP A 42 -1.18 -14.72 4.77
N GLU A 43 -0.96 -16.01 5.06
CA GLU A 43 0.16 -16.78 4.51
C GLU A 43 0.10 -16.90 2.98
N GLU A 44 -1.10 -17.08 2.40
CA GLU A 44 -1.26 -17.11 0.95
C GLU A 44 -1.05 -15.73 0.32
N VAL A 45 -1.51 -14.66 0.98
CA VAL A 45 -1.23 -13.28 0.56
C VAL A 45 0.27 -13.02 0.55
N ILE A 46 0.97 -13.40 1.62
CA ILE A 46 2.42 -13.26 1.74
C ILE A 46 3.13 -14.11 0.69
N SER A 47 2.70 -15.36 0.48
CA SER A 47 3.28 -16.23 -0.54
C SER A 47 3.19 -15.62 -1.95
N LEU A 48 2.05 -15.01 -2.29
CA LEU A 48 1.89 -14.28 -3.56
C LEU A 48 2.82 -13.06 -3.64
N PHE A 49 2.91 -12.28 -2.57
CA PHE A 49 3.82 -11.14 -2.50
C PHE A 49 5.29 -11.56 -2.63
N CYS A 50 5.74 -12.58 -1.90
CA CYS A 50 7.10 -13.11 -1.94
C CYS A 50 7.45 -13.69 -3.31
N LYS A 51 6.50 -14.36 -3.98
CA LYS A 51 6.65 -14.81 -5.37
C LYS A 51 6.91 -13.63 -6.31
N LEU A 52 6.04 -12.62 -6.26
CA LEU A 52 6.06 -11.49 -7.20
C LEU A 52 7.20 -10.49 -6.93
N THR A 53 7.78 -10.52 -5.74
CA THR A 53 8.97 -9.73 -5.38
C THR A 53 10.27 -10.54 -5.47
N LEU A 54 10.19 -11.81 -5.87
CA LEU A 54 11.31 -12.77 -5.91
C LEU A 54 12.02 -12.99 -4.56
N THR A 55 11.36 -12.66 -3.45
CA THR A 55 11.99 -12.66 -2.11
C THR A 55 12.40 -14.04 -1.62
N ASN A 56 11.73 -15.09 -2.09
CA ASN A 56 12.13 -16.47 -1.75
C ASN A 56 13.41 -16.93 -2.46
N GLN A 57 13.81 -16.25 -3.54
CA GLN A 57 14.95 -16.64 -4.38
C GLN A 57 16.14 -15.70 -4.18
N TYR A 58 15.87 -14.41 -4.10
CA TYR A 58 16.88 -13.37 -4.00
C TYR A 58 16.52 -12.45 -2.84
N PRO A 59 17.34 -12.36 -1.78
CA PRO A 59 17.10 -11.38 -0.72
C PRO A 59 17.27 -9.94 -1.25
N PRO A 60 16.74 -8.91 -0.54
CA PRO A 60 16.79 -7.52 -0.97
C PRO A 60 18.18 -7.04 -1.38
N GLU A 61 19.23 -7.43 -0.65
CA GLU A 61 20.62 -7.05 -0.90
C GLU A 61 21.12 -7.62 -2.24
N ALA A 62 20.78 -8.87 -2.53
CA ALA A 62 21.10 -9.49 -3.81
C ALA A 62 20.37 -8.78 -4.96
N ARG A 63 19.06 -8.48 -4.79
CA ARG A 63 18.28 -7.75 -5.81
C ARG A 63 18.79 -6.34 -6.05
N ARG A 64 19.33 -5.66 -5.03
CA ARG A 64 19.95 -4.32 -5.21
C ARG A 64 21.16 -4.37 -6.13
N LEU A 65 21.92 -5.47 -6.12
CA LEU A 65 23.11 -5.69 -6.94
C LEU A 65 22.78 -6.19 -8.35
N MET A 66 21.59 -6.76 -8.57
CA MET A 66 21.15 -7.21 -9.89
C MET A 66 20.85 -6.03 -10.81
N ASP A 67 21.24 -6.18 -12.08
CA ASP A 67 20.84 -5.22 -13.11
C ASP A 67 19.34 -5.33 -13.39
N CYS A 68 18.70 -4.22 -13.80
CA CYS A 68 17.25 -4.22 -14.05
C CYS A 68 16.79 -5.29 -15.06
N PRO A 69 17.49 -5.53 -16.20
CA PRO A 69 17.19 -6.64 -17.09
C PRO A 69 17.19 -8.02 -16.43
N GLU A 70 18.08 -8.24 -15.46
CA GLU A 70 18.19 -9.52 -14.75
C GLU A 70 16.97 -9.73 -13.84
N ILE A 71 16.60 -8.72 -13.05
CA ILE A 71 15.39 -8.75 -12.20
C ILE A 71 14.14 -9.02 -13.04
N LEU A 72 13.98 -8.33 -14.17
CA LEU A 72 12.84 -8.51 -15.07
C LEU A 72 12.82 -9.91 -15.71
N THR A 73 13.99 -10.48 -16.01
CA THR A 73 14.10 -11.85 -16.54
C THR A 73 13.67 -12.87 -15.49
N GLU A 74 14.14 -12.74 -14.25
CA GLU A 74 13.76 -13.61 -13.14
C GLU A 74 12.26 -13.50 -12.83
N LEU A 75 11.71 -12.28 -12.82
CA LEU A 75 10.28 -12.07 -12.68
C LEU A 75 9.51 -12.76 -13.80
N ALA A 76 9.91 -12.58 -15.06
CA ALA A 76 9.27 -13.21 -16.20
C ALA A 76 9.25 -14.75 -16.09
N ARG A 77 10.28 -15.36 -15.50
CA ARG A 77 10.32 -16.80 -15.21
C ARG A 77 9.36 -17.22 -14.09
N ALA A 78 9.22 -16.39 -13.06
CA ALA A 78 8.40 -16.69 -11.89
C ALA A 78 6.89 -16.51 -12.12
N ILE A 79 6.48 -15.68 -13.08
CA ILE A 79 5.06 -15.38 -13.29
C ILE A 79 4.26 -16.50 -13.96
N ASP A 80 3.00 -16.61 -13.55
CA ASP A 80 1.96 -17.37 -14.24
C ASP A 80 1.18 -16.44 -15.20
N THR A 81 1.20 -16.73 -16.49
CA THR A 81 0.54 -15.90 -17.52
C THR A 81 -0.98 -15.97 -17.47
N SER A 82 -1.55 -16.98 -16.81
CA SER A 82 -2.99 -17.06 -16.55
C SER A 82 -3.44 -16.16 -15.40
N SER A 83 -2.51 -15.75 -14.52
CA SER A 83 -2.76 -14.83 -13.42
C SER A 83 -2.66 -13.38 -13.90
N GLN A 84 -3.77 -12.64 -13.82
CA GLN A 84 -3.78 -11.23 -14.18
C GLN A 84 -2.88 -10.39 -13.26
N LEU A 85 -2.81 -10.72 -11.95
CA LEU A 85 -1.92 -10.03 -11.00
C LEU A 85 -0.45 -10.15 -11.42
N ASP A 86 -0.03 -11.35 -11.83
CA ASP A 86 1.32 -11.63 -12.27
C ASP A 86 1.66 -10.87 -13.57
N VAL A 87 0.76 -10.90 -14.55
CA VAL A 87 0.89 -10.18 -15.82
C VAL A 87 0.98 -8.67 -15.59
N MET A 88 0.13 -8.14 -14.72
CA MET A 88 0.16 -6.73 -14.34
C MET A 88 1.49 -6.37 -13.67
N THR A 89 2.00 -7.20 -12.77
CA THR A 89 3.27 -6.96 -12.07
C THR A 89 4.43 -6.85 -13.07
N LEU A 90 4.53 -7.78 -14.03
CA LEU A 90 5.57 -7.72 -15.07
C LEU A 90 5.41 -6.48 -15.96
N ALA A 91 4.18 -6.17 -16.40
CA ALA A 91 3.92 -5.02 -17.25
C ALA A 91 4.29 -3.70 -16.55
N ASP A 92 3.96 -3.59 -15.27
CA ASP A 92 4.24 -2.40 -14.45
C ASP A 92 5.73 -2.25 -14.15
N ALA A 93 6.41 -3.34 -13.77
CA ALA A 93 7.84 -3.33 -13.54
C ALA A 93 8.63 -2.88 -14.78
N CYS A 94 8.24 -3.34 -15.97
CA CYS A 94 8.83 -2.89 -17.23
C CYS A 94 8.58 -1.40 -17.51
N GLU A 95 7.35 -0.91 -17.28
CA GLU A 95 7.00 0.50 -17.49
C GLU A 95 7.79 1.42 -16.54
N VAL A 96 7.87 1.05 -15.26
CA VAL A 96 8.66 1.76 -14.25
C VAL A 96 10.13 1.79 -14.66
N ALA A 97 10.73 0.64 -14.97
CA ALA A 97 12.13 0.56 -15.38
C ALA A 97 12.47 1.50 -16.55
N VAL A 98 11.57 1.61 -17.54
CA VAL A 98 11.76 2.55 -18.65
C VAL A 98 11.66 3.99 -18.24
N ARG A 99 10.67 4.35 -17.43
CA ARG A 99 10.50 5.73 -16.98
C ARG A 99 11.62 6.19 -16.06
N GLN A 100 12.24 5.27 -15.33
CA GLN A 100 13.40 5.56 -14.48
C GLN A 100 14.73 5.54 -15.26
N GLY A 101 14.72 5.19 -16.55
CA GLY A 101 15.90 5.22 -17.43
C GLY A 101 16.79 3.98 -17.36
N ASP A 102 16.43 2.98 -16.56
CA ASP A 102 17.19 1.73 -16.40
C ASP A 102 16.90 0.70 -17.50
N LEU A 103 15.85 0.92 -18.29
CA LEU A 103 15.51 0.13 -19.46
C LEU A 103 15.18 1.03 -20.65
N ARG A 104 15.54 0.65 -21.87
CA ARG A 104 15.13 1.41 -23.07
C ARG A 104 13.68 1.08 -23.41
N ALA A 105 12.93 2.07 -23.88
CA ALA A 105 11.54 1.87 -24.32
C ALA A 105 11.37 0.76 -25.39
N ALA A 106 12.37 0.58 -26.26
CA ALA A 106 12.38 -0.48 -27.26
C ALA A 106 12.46 -1.89 -26.65
N ASP A 107 13.01 -2.02 -25.44
CA ASP A 107 13.28 -3.30 -24.79
C ASP A 107 12.07 -3.78 -23.96
N ILE A 108 11.06 -2.94 -23.67
CA ILE A 108 9.82 -3.37 -22.97
C ILE A 108 9.20 -4.58 -23.64
N ARG A 109 9.11 -4.54 -24.98
CA ARG A 109 8.51 -5.61 -25.77
C ARG A 109 9.30 -6.91 -25.59
N HIS A 110 10.62 -6.84 -25.50
CA HIS A 110 11.45 -8.03 -25.31
C HIS A 110 11.07 -8.79 -24.03
N PHE A 111 11.01 -8.11 -22.88
CA PHE A 111 10.69 -8.74 -21.60
C PHE A 111 9.24 -9.22 -21.51
N MET A 112 8.29 -8.45 -22.05
CA MET A 112 6.89 -8.88 -22.08
C MET A 112 6.68 -10.08 -23.03
N LEU A 113 7.36 -10.11 -24.18
CA LEU A 113 7.31 -11.22 -25.15
C LEU A 113 7.91 -12.53 -24.62
N LEU A 114 8.70 -12.50 -23.53
CA LEU A 114 9.13 -13.74 -22.87
C LEU A 114 7.94 -14.60 -22.43
N ARG A 115 6.78 -13.98 -22.19
CA ARG A 115 5.61 -14.66 -21.60
C ARG A 115 4.27 -14.32 -22.26
N LEU A 116 4.17 -13.22 -23.00
CA LEU A 116 2.91 -12.69 -23.52
C LEU A 116 2.91 -12.58 -25.06
N PRO A 117 1.78 -12.80 -25.73
CA PRO A 117 1.68 -12.65 -27.18
C PRO A 117 1.68 -11.17 -27.62
N ASP A 118 2.41 -10.86 -28.69
CA ASP A 118 2.67 -9.49 -29.19
C ASP A 118 1.39 -8.67 -29.44
N THR A 119 0.34 -9.31 -29.96
CA THR A 119 -0.92 -8.66 -30.36
C THR A 119 -1.69 -8.02 -29.20
N SER A 120 -1.33 -8.32 -27.95
CA SER A 120 -2.03 -7.86 -26.75
C SER A 120 -1.21 -6.89 -25.89
N LEU A 121 0.06 -6.64 -26.21
CA LEU A 121 1.00 -5.96 -25.30
C LEU A 121 0.59 -4.53 -24.96
N ASP A 122 0.25 -3.72 -25.96
CA ASP A 122 -0.15 -2.33 -25.71
C ASP A 122 -1.46 -2.30 -24.91
N GLY A 123 -2.40 -3.20 -25.21
CA GLY A 123 -3.64 -3.36 -24.43
C GLY A 123 -3.37 -3.76 -22.98
N ILE A 124 -2.43 -4.67 -22.73
CA ILE A 124 -2.03 -5.11 -21.39
C ILE A 124 -1.37 -3.96 -20.62
N ARG A 125 -0.42 -3.24 -21.23
CA ARG A 125 0.26 -2.09 -20.61
C ARG A 125 -0.74 -1.01 -20.20
N TRP A 126 -1.55 -0.57 -21.14
CA TRP A 126 -2.53 0.49 -20.89
C TRP A 126 -3.68 0.04 -20.00
N GLY A 127 -4.06 -1.24 -20.07
CA GLY A 127 -5.04 -1.85 -19.17
C GLY A 127 -4.52 -1.95 -17.75
N THR A 128 -3.25 -2.29 -17.55
CA THR A 128 -2.58 -2.39 -16.24
C THR A 128 -2.59 -1.05 -15.52
N GLN A 129 -2.11 0.01 -16.17
CA GLN A 129 -2.10 1.36 -15.58
C GLN A 129 -3.50 1.80 -15.13
N ARG A 130 -4.51 1.51 -15.94
CA ARG A 130 -5.90 1.86 -15.65
C ARG A 130 -6.52 0.99 -14.57
N PHE A 131 -6.16 -0.30 -14.53
CA PHE A 131 -6.57 -1.19 -13.44
C PHE A 131 -5.98 -0.69 -12.12
N ILE A 132 -4.68 -0.36 -12.07
CA ILE A 132 -4.04 0.18 -10.86
C ILE A 132 -4.77 1.42 -10.36
N ARG A 133 -5.03 2.41 -11.24
CA ARG A 133 -5.79 3.61 -10.87
C ARG A 133 -7.20 3.27 -10.36
N MET A 134 -7.94 2.40 -11.07
CA MET A 134 -9.27 1.98 -10.63
C MET A 134 -9.22 1.34 -9.24
N MET A 135 -8.24 0.49 -8.97
CA MET A 135 -8.12 -0.17 -7.67
C MET A 135 -7.78 0.79 -6.54
N ASP A 136 -6.92 1.77 -6.83
CA ASP A 136 -6.59 2.83 -5.88
C ASP A 136 -7.84 3.66 -5.53
N GLU A 137 -8.68 3.99 -6.51
CA GLU A 137 -9.97 4.66 -6.27
C GLU A 137 -10.92 3.78 -5.45
N VAL A 138 -11.09 2.51 -5.82
CA VAL A 138 -11.93 1.55 -5.07
C VAL A 138 -11.46 1.42 -3.62
N HIS A 139 -10.14 1.40 -3.40
CA HIS A 139 -9.54 1.29 -2.07
C HIS A 139 -9.75 2.57 -1.26
N LEU A 140 -9.49 3.74 -1.86
CA LEU A 140 -9.70 5.05 -1.24
C LEU A 140 -11.13 5.24 -0.74
N HIS A 141 -12.11 4.76 -1.52
CA HIS A 141 -13.53 4.80 -1.17
C HIS A 141 -13.97 3.63 -0.26
N GLY A 142 -13.05 2.75 0.14
CA GLY A 142 -13.31 1.67 1.09
C GLY A 142 -14.29 0.60 0.59
N ALA A 143 -14.49 0.49 -0.73
CA ALA A 143 -15.59 -0.29 -1.30
C ALA A 143 -15.45 -1.80 -1.04
N ALA A 144 -14.24 -2.34 -1.20
CA ALA A 144 -13.90 -3.73 -0.89
C ALA A 144 -13.01 -3.87 0.37
N GLY A 145 -12.84 -2.79 1.15
CA GLY A 145 -11.99 -2.77 2.34
C GLY A 145 -10.53 -3.14 2.04
N LEU A 146 -9.88 -3.87 2.95
CA LEU A 146 -8.47 -4.26 2.83
C LEU A 146 -8.23 -5.35 1.77
N ARG A 147 -9.30 -6.03 1.31
CA ARG A 147 -9.25 -7.07 0.28
C ARG A 147 -9.31 -6.53 -1.14
N THR A 148 -9.31 -5.20 -1.29
CA THR A 148 -9.49 -4.52 -2.57
C THR A 148 -8.52 -5.05 -3.63
N PHE A 149 -7.23 -5.19 -3.30
CA PHE A 149 -6.22 -5.60 -4.29
C PHE A 149 -6.28 -7.09 -4.69
N GLU A 150 -7.05 -7.93 -3.99
CA GLU A 150 -7.39 -9.28 -4.48
C GLU A 150 -8.24 -9.24 -5.74
N LEU A 151 -8.93 -8.13 -6.05
CA LEU A 151 -9.73 -8.01 -7.26
C LEU A 151 -8.89 -8.23 -8.54
N ALA A 152 -7.58 -7.99 -8.49
CA ALA A 152 -6.66 -8.35 -9.58
C ALA A 152 -6.59 -9.87 -9.84
N ILE A 153 -6.84 -10.69 -8.81
CA ILE A 153 -6.87 -12.15 -8.86
C ILE A 153 -8.29 -12.63 -9.17
N ARG A 154 -9.30 -12.09 -8.47
CA ARG A 154 -10.71 -12.50 -8.61
C ARG A 154 -11.31 -12.14 -9.96
N ARG A 155 -10.77 -11.11 -10.62
CA ARG A 155 -11.26 -10.64 -11.92
C ARG A 155 -10.28 -10.96 -13.04
N ALA A 156 -10.41 -12.14 -13.63
CA ALA A 156 -9.68 -12.48 -14.85
C ALA A 156 -10.11 -11.61 -16.05
N ASN A 157 -9.15 -11.31 -16.93
CA ASN A 157 -9.36 -10.71 -18.25
C ASN A 157 -10.04 -9.32 -18.22
N ALA A 158 -9.71 -8.49 -17.24
CA ALA A 158 -10.17 -7.09 -17.18
C ALA A 158 -9.33 -6.14 -18.02
N LEU A 159 -8.04 -6.45 -18.20
CA LEU A 159 -7.06 -5.53 -18.80
C LEU A 159 -7.44 -5.05 -20.20
N THR A 160 -7.90 -5.96 -21.07
CA THR A 160 -8.30 -5.64 -22.45
C THR A 160 -9.47 -4.67 -22.51
N ARG A 161 -10.45 -4.81 -21.61
CA ARG A 161 -11.59 -3.89 -21.53
C ARG A 161 -11.16 -2.53 -20.97
N LEU A 162 -10.38 -2.55 -19.90
CA LEU A 162 -9.85 -1.35 -19.25
C LEU A 162 -8.92 -0.57 -20.18
N ALA A 163 -8.24 -1.21 -21.13
CA ALA A 163 -7.40 -0.53 -22.12
C ALA A 163 -8.13 0.54 -22.95
N SER A 164 -9.47 0.52 -22.99
CA SER A 164 -10.30 1.53 -23.66
C SER A 164 -10.84 2.62 -22.73
N PHE A 165 -10.66 2.50 -21.41
CA PHE A 165 -11.19 3.48 -20.45
C PHE A 165 -10.48 4.84 -20.59
N THR A 166 -11.22 5.91 -20.40
CA THR A 166 -10.72 7.29 -20.45
C THR A 166 -10.77 7.91 -19.06
N ASN A 167 -10.25 9.14 -18.91
CA ASN A 167 -10.38 9.88 -17.63
C ASN A 167 -11.85 10.07 -17.22
N ARG A 168 -12.79 10.18 -18.17
CA ARG A 168 -14.24 10.23 -17.87
C ARG A 168 -14.73 8.93 -17.22
N HIS A 169 -14.24 7.77 -17.65
CA HIS A 169 -14.57 6.50 -17.01
C HIS A 169 -14.02 6.44 -15.57
N MET A 170 -12.80 6.93 -15.36
CA MET A 170 -12.19 6.98 -14.03
C MET A 170 -12.96 7.90 -13.07
N GLY A 171 -13.48 9.03 -13.53
CA GLY A 171 -14.34 9.90 -12.72
C GLY A 171 -15.66 9.23 -12.31
N MET A 172 -16.23 8.37 -13.17
CA MET A 172 -17.46 7.64 -12.84
C MET A 172 -17.26 6.51 -11.83
N ILE A 173 -16.06 5.90 -11.77
CA ILE A 173 -15.75 4.84 -10.81
C ILE A 173 -16.01 5.30 -9.37
N GLN A 174 -15.65 6.54 -9.03
CA GLN A 174 -15.84 7.12 -7.71
C GLN A 174 -17.30 7.08 -7.24
N GLY A 175 -18.24 7.47 -8.11
CA GLY A 175 -19.67 7.48 -7.81
C GLY A 175 -20.32 6.10 -7.81
N GLU A 176 -19.62 5.08 -8.31
CA GLU A 176 -20.14 3.74 -8.52
C GLU A 176 -19.55 2.71 -7.54
N CYS A 177 -18.57 3.12 -6.71
CA CYS A 177 -17.90 2.28 -5.72
C CYS A 177 -18.88 1.62 -4.73
N GLU A 178 -19.96 2.29 -4.35
CA GLU A 178 -20.97 1.76 -3.42
C GLU A 178 -21.64 0.45 -3.91
N LYS A 179 -21.55 0.15 -5.21
CA LYS A 179 -22.10 -1.07 -5.81
C LYS A 179 -21.18 -2.28 -5.68
N ILE A 180 -19.96 -2.10 -5.18
CA ILE A 180 -19.02 -3.19 -4.95
C ILE A 180 -19.35 -3.85 -3.61
N TYR A 181 -19.53 -5.17 -3.65
CA TYR A 181 -19.78 -5.93 -2.43
C TYR A 181 -18.56 -5.89 -1.50
N ARG A 182 -18.78 -5.48 -0.25
CA ARG A 182 -17.75 -5.47 0.78
C ARG A 182 -17.73 -6.79 1.55
N PRO A 183 -16.64 -7.57 1.49
CA PRO A 183 -16.53 -8.81 2.25
C PRO A 183 -16.49 -8.54 3.77
N GLN A 184 -17.13 -9.41 4.53
CA GLN A 184 -17.20 -9.39 6.00
C GLN A 184 -15.91 -9.88 6.64
N ARG A 185 -15.30 -10.92 6.04
CA ARG A 185 -14.02 -11.44 6.50
C ARG A 185 -12.91 -10.47 6.11
N SER A 186 -12.20 -9.96 7.11
CA SER A 186 -11.00 -9.15 6.90
C SER A 186 -9.83 -10.05 6.52
N LEU A 187 -9.25 -9.79 5.36
CA LEU A 187 -7.94 -10.28 4.93
C LEU A 187 -7.19 -9.06 4.38
N ASP A 188 -5.96 -8.82 4.81
CA ASP A 188 -5.23 -7.64 4.36
C ASP A 188 -4.44 -7.94 3.09
N SER A 189 -4.93 -7.47 1.96
CA SER A 189 -4.29 -7.67 0.67
C SER A 189 -3.56 -6.41 0.18
N THR A 190 -3.35 -5.40 1.01
CA THR A 190 -2.76 -4.10 0.60
C THR A 190 -1.33 -4.23 0.08
N CYS A 191 -0.59 -5.24 0.53
CA CYS A 191 0.73 -5.56 -0.03
C CYS A 191 0.66 -6.05 -1.49
N LEU A 192 -0.49 -6.57 -1.95
CA LEU A 192 -0.72 -7.01 -3.33
C LEU A 192 -1.03 -5.85 -4.29
N ARG A 193 -1.07 -4.61 -3.80
CA ARG A 193 -1.12 -3.43 -4.66
C ARG A 193 0.13 -3.42 -5.56
N ILE A 194 -0.06 -3.39 -6.88
CA ILE A 194 1.04 -3.50 -7.86
C ILE A 194 2.20 -2.53 -7.57
N PRO A 195 1.98 -1.21 -7.34
CA PRO A 195 3.07 -0.32 -6.94
C PRO A 195 3.87 -0.77 -5.70
N ASN A 196 3.23 -1.40 -4.72
CA ASN A 196 3.91 -1.93 -3.53
C ASN A 196 4.79 -3.13 -3.89
N ILE A 197 4.28 -4.03 -4.75
CA ILE A 197 5.02 -5.17 -5.27
C ILE A 197 6.24 -4.69 -6.07
N VAL A 198 6.04 -3.78 -7.03
CA VAL A 198 7.12 -3.27 -7.90
C VAL A 198 8.20 -2.56 -7.09
N HIS A 199 7.80 -1.77 -6.09
CA HIS A 199 8.74 -1.12 -5.17
C HIS A 199 9.61 -2.15 -4.42
N ALA A 200 9.00 -3.22 -3.91
CA ALA A 200 9.71 -4.27 -3.18
C ALA A 200 10.55 -5.18 -4.09
N LEU A 201 10.08 -5.46 -5.32
CA LEU A 201 10.80 -6.19 -6.36
C LEU A 201 12.15 -5.51 -6.64
N PHE A 202 12.14 -4.19 -6.86
CA PHE A 202 13.35 -3.40 -7.07
C PHE A 202 14.09 -3.02 -5.77
N ALA A 203 13.74 -3.65 -4.65
CA ALA A 203 14.40 -3.48 -3.34
C ALA A 203 14.56 -2.01 -2.91
N GLY A 204 13.56 -1.18 -3.25
CA GLY A 204 13.54 0.25 -2.95
C GLY A 204 14.34 1.16 -3.89
N ARG A 205 14.92 0.64 -4.98
CA ARG A 205 15.67 1.45 -5.97
C ARG A 205 14.85 2.60 -6.53
N TYR A 206 13.55 2.40 -6.68
CA TYR A 206 12.60 3.43 -7.11
C TYR A 206 11.66 3.79 -5.97
N SER A 207 11.50 5.08 -5.70
CA SER A 207 10.53 5.55 -4.70
C SER A 207 9.11 5.20 -5.14
N ARG A 208 8.18 5.10 -4.18
CA ARG A 208 6.77 4.88 -4.50
C ARG A 208 6.19 6.01 -5.33
N ASP A 209 6.57 7.27 -5.07
CA ASP A 209 6.13 8.40 -5.88
C ASP A 209 6.65 8.32 -7.32
N ALA A 210 7.87 7.83 -7.53
CA ALA A 210 8.43 7.58 -8.85
C ALA A 210 7.65 6.47 -9.61
N ILE A 211 7.24 5.42 -8.88
CA ILE A 211 6.40 4.34 -9.43
C ILE A 211 4.98 4.84 -9.72
N GLU A 212 4.35 5.57 -8.79
CA GLU A 212 2.98 6.07 -8.97
C GLU A 212 2.89 7.17 -10.03
N SER A 213 3.92 8.01 -10.16
CA SER A 213 4.02 8.97 -11.26
C SER A 213 4.21 8.29 -12.61
N ALA A 214 4.78 7.07 -12.66
CA ALA A 214 4.77 6.24 -13.86
C ALA A 214 3.35 5.86 -14.30
N HIS A 215 2.36 5.93 -13.40
CA HIS A 215 0.98 5.63 -13.74
C HIS A 215 0.17 6.87 -14.04
N ARG A 216 0.72 8.08 -13.90
CA ARG A 216 0.07 9.33 -14.31
C ARG A 216 0.43 9.64 -15.78
N THR A 217 -0.54 10.16 -16.53
CA THR A 217 -0.40 10.57 -17.93
C THR A 217 0.72 11.63 -18.04
N PRO A 218 1.51 11.70 -19.13
CA PRO A 218 2.77 12.44 -19.10
C PRO A 218 2.52 13.94 -18.93
N ALA A 219 3.07 14.52 -17.87
CA ALA A 219 3.47 15.92 -17.90
C ALA A 219 4.77 16.01 -18.74
N PRO A 220 5.06 17.16 -19.37
CA PRO A 220 6.27 17.32 -20.16
C PRO A 220 7.51 16.99 -19.32
N LEU A 221 8.48 16.31 -19.93
CA LEU A 221 9.83 16.16 -19.41
C LEU A 221 10.36 17.56 -19.04
N ALA A 222 10.34 17.87 -17.75
CA ALA A 222 11.05 18.97 -17.17
C ALA A 222 11.49 18.55 -15.78
N ASP A 223 12.81 18.44 -15.63
CA ASP A 223 13.61 18.49 -14.41
C ASP A 223 12.90 18.11 -13.11
N ARG A 224 13.37 17.01 -12.51
CA ARG A 224 13.99 17.05 -11.18
C ARG A 224 14.64 15.70 -10.85
N MET A 225 15.96 15.67 -11.03
CA MET A 225 16.80 14.92 -10.10
C MET A 225 16.79 15.68 -8.77
N THR A 226 16.12 15.12 -7.76
CA THR A 226 16.52 15.31 -6.37
C THR A 226 16.37 13.96 -5.68
N ARG A 227 17.51 13.34 -5.33
CA ARG A 227 17.55 12.29 -4.31
C ARG A 227 16.86 12.85 -3.08
N GLN A 228 15.68 12.36 -2.76
CA GLN A 228 14.88 12.81 -1.63
C GLN A 228 14.78 11.65 -0.63
N SER A 229 15.11 11.95 0.62
CA SER A 229 15.24 11.01 1.73
C SER A 229 13.96 10.21 1.99
N ASP A 230 14.15 8.95 2.35
CA ASP A 230 13.15 7.90 2.58
C ASP A 230 12.28 8.13 3.83
N SER A 231 11.29 9.02 3.74
CA SER A 231 10.22 9.02 4.76
C SER A 231 9.26 7.85 4.50
N PHE A 232 9.14 6.96 5.48
CA PHE A 232 8.30 5.76 5.39
C PHE A 232 7.27 5.74 6.52
N HIS A 233 6.02 5.51 6.15
CA HIS A 233 4.91 5.22 7.05
C HIS A 233 4.01 4.15 6.42
N VAL A 234 3.56 3.18 7.20
CA VAL A 234 2.51 2.23 6.79
C VAL A 234 1.43 2.21 7.85
N PHE A 235 0.18 2.21 7.37
CA PHE A 235 -0.99 1.98 8.20
C PHE A 235 -1.37 0.51 8.14
N ILE A 236 -1.32 -0.18 9.28
CA ILE A 236 -1.80 -1.55 9.43
C ILE A 236 -3.12 -1.49 10.19
N THR A 237 -4.23 -1.85 9.56
CA THR A 237 -5.54 -1.79 10.22
C THR A 237 -5.80 -3.01 11.09
N TRP A 238 -6.48 -2.81 12.21
CA TRP A 238 -6.82 -3.85 13.17
C TRP A 238 -8.02 -4.69 12.77
N ASP A 239 -8.08 -5.92 13.28
CA ASP A 239 -9.29 -6.73 13.19
C ASP A 239 -10.36 -6.23 14.19
N LYS A 240 -11.57 -6.80 14.11
CA LYS A 240 -12.70 -6.39 14.96
C LYS A 240 -12.48 -6.66 16.45
N ASN A 241 -11.68 -7.67 16.81
CA ASN A 241 -11.43 -8.03 18.20
C ASN A 241 -10.42 -7.05 18.80
N ALA A 242 -9.38 -6.72 18.05
CA ALA A 242 -8.40 -5.69 18.39
C ALA A 242 -9.05 -4.31 18.52
N GLU A 243 -10.10 -3.99 17.75
CA GLU A 243 -10.88 -2.75 17.93
C GLU A 243 -11.63 -2.70 19.27
N GLU A 244 -12.12 -3.84 19.78
CA GLU A 244 -12.74 -3.93 21.11
C GLU A 244 -11.71 -3.80 22.23
N ASP A 245 -10.55 -4.44 22.08
CA ASP A 245 -9.41 -4.30 22.98
C ASP A 245 -8.92 -2.85 23.02
N ARG A 246 -8.83 -2.20 21.85
CA ARG A 246 -8.49 -0.78 21.71
C ARG A 246 -9.47 0.11 22.44
N ARG A 247 -10.78 -0.13 22.29
CA ARG A 247 -11.82 0.65 22.97
C ARG A 247 -11.74 0.49 24.48
N THR A 248 -11.39 -0.70 24.95
CA THR A 248 -11.17 -0.98 26.37
C THR A 248 -9.94 -0.22 26.88
N ALA A 249 -8.80 -0.35 26.21
CA ALA A 249 -7.58 0.40 26.52
C ALA A 249 -7.80 1.91 26.45
N SER A 250 -8.58 2.39 25.48
CA SER A 250 -8.97 3.79 25.34
C SER A 250 -9.72 4.28 26.57
N ARG A 251 -10.73 3.53 27.04
CA ARG A 251 -11.52 3.87 28.23
C ARG A 251 -10.66 3.89 29.49
N GLU A 252 -9.75 2.94 29.63
CA GLU A 252 -8.82 2.89 30.76
C GLU A 252 -7.83 4.05 30.74
N VAL A 253 -7.28 4.39 29.57
CA VAL A 253 -6.40 5.55 29.41
C VAL A 253 -7.13 6.86 29.71
N ILE A 254 -8.41 7.00 29.35
CA ILE A 254 -9.25 8.14 29.78
C ILE A 254 -9.32 8.19 31.31
N GLY A 255 -9.51 7.04 31.97
CA GLY A 255 -9.53 6.93 33.42
C GLY A 255 -8.19 7.28 34.08
N LEU A 256 -7.07 6.92 33.44
CA LEU A 256 -5.69 7.15 33.93
C LEU A 256 -5.13 8.53 33.55
N ALA A 257 -5.76 9.24 32.62
CA ALA A 257 -5.33 10.55 32.12
C ALA A 257 -5.02 11.59 33.22
N PRO A 258 -5.77 11.68 34.35
CA PRO A 258 -5.44 12.60 35.44
C PRO A 258 -4.12 12.25 36.15
N THR A 259 -3.75 10.97 36.20
CA THR A 259 -2.53 10.48 36.84
C THR A 259 -1.32 10.64 35.91
N LEU A 260 -1.49 10.37 34.62
CA LEU A 260 -0.49 10.60 33.56
C LEU A 260 -0.09 12.07 33.41
N GLN A 261 -0.93 13.03 33.83
CA GLN A 261 -0.63 14.46 33.79
C GLN A 261 0.17 14.97 35.01
N ARG A 262 0.26 14.20 36.09
CA ARG A 262 0.88 14.66 37.36
C ARG A 262 2.32 14.21 37.57
N HIS A 263 2.73 13.10 36.95
CA HIS A 263 4.10 12.61 36.98
C HIS A 263 4.63 12.62 35.55
N GLY A 264 5.81 13.21 35.35
CA GLY A 264 6.49 13.13 34.06
C GLY A 264 6.54 11.68 33.57
N LEU A 265 6.34 11.50 32.27
CA LEU A 265 6.11 10.23 31.56
C LEU A 265 7.21 9.15 31.74
N SER A 266 8.24 9.42 32.52
CA SER A 266 9.47 8.63 32.61
C SER A 266 9.45 7.50 33.65
N ASP A 267 8.53 7.50 34.63
CA ASP A 267 8.68 6.63 35.81
C ASP A 267 7.38 5.94 36.31
N SER A 268 6.25 6.14 35.65
CA SER A 268 5.02 5.45 36.06
C SER A 268 4.94 4.10 35.36
N GLY A 269 5.36 3.04 36.06
CA GLY A 269 4.94 1.67 35.75
C GLY A 269 3.42 1.63 35.65
N LEU A 270 2.94 1.75 34.42
CA LEU A 270 1.52 1.70 34.11
C LEU A 270 1.02 0.31 34.54
N PRO A 271 -0.23 0.20 35.05
CA PRO A 271 -0.90 -1.10 35.09
C PRO A 271 -0.82 -1.73 33.69
N ASP A 272 -0.92 -3.05 33.62
CA ASP A 272 -0.67 -3.84 32.41
C ASP A 272 -1.99 -4.22 31.68
N PRO A 273 -2.81 -3.28 31.12
CA PRO A 273 -3.92 -3.64 30.25
C PRO A 273 -3.53 -3.60 28.76
N PHE A 274 -2.30 -3.20 28.46
CA PHE A 274 -1.74 -3.23 27.10
C PHE A 274 -1.28 -4.60 26.56
N PRO A 275 -1.19 -5.72 27.33
CA PRO A 275 -0.74 -7.00 26.80
C PRO A 275 -1.51 -7.44 25.56
N MET A 276 -2.82 -7.25 25.54
CA MET A 276 -3.66 -7.67 24.41
C MET A 276 -3.43 -6.80 23.17
N LEU A 277 -3.29 -5.48 23.30
CA LEU A 277 -2.89 -4.61 22.18
C LEU A 277 -1.49 -4.97 21.68
N LEU A 278 -0.56 -5.21 22.60
CA LEU A 278 0.80 -5.64 22.31
C LEU A 278 0.80 -7.00 21.59
N ASP A 279 -0.02 -7.94 22.03
CA ASP A 279 -0.16 -9.26 21.41
C ASP A 279 -0.81 -9.16 20.02
N ASN A 280 -1.70 -8.19 19.79
CA ASN A 280 -2.22 -7.88 18.46
C ASN A 280 -1.14 -7.29 17.53
N ILE A 281 -0.28 -6.39 18.05
CA ILE A 281 0.89 -5.92 17.29
C ILE A 281 1.85 -7.10 17.01
N LYS A 282 2.00 -8.03 17.97
CA LYS A 282 2.77 -9.26 17.77
C LYS A 282 2.12 -10.22 16.76
N ALA A 283 0.80 -10.30 16.69
CA ALA A 283 0.12 -11.07 15.65
C ALA A 283 0.40 -10.50 14.25
N LYS A 284 0.70 -9.20 14.15
CA LYS A 284 1.17 -8.54 12.92
C LYS A 284 2.70 -8.59 12.75
N ARG A 285 3.43 -9.39 13.53
CA ARG A 285 4.90 -9.55 13.45
C ARG A 285 5.39 -9.88 12.06
N SER A 286 4.74 -10.82 11.38
CA SER A 286 5.10 -11.22 10.03
C SER A 286 4.99 -10.05 9.05
N LEU A 287 3.92 -9.25 9.14
CA LEU A 287 3.72 -8.09 8.29
C LEU A 287 4.74 -6.99 8.57
N ILE A 288 4.98 -6.67 9.84
CA ILE A 288 5.98 -5.67 10.27
C ILE A 288 7.39 -6.11 9.82
N ALA A 289 7.72 -7.40 9.97
CA ALA A 289 8.98 -7.99 9.52
C ALA A 289 9.12 -7.95 8.01
N CYS A 290 8.11 -8.37 7.23
CA CYS A 290 8.15 -8.28 5.77
C CYS A 290 8.32 -6.84 5.27
N VAL A 291 7.67 -5.88 5.94
CA VAL A 291 7.82 -4.46 5.63
C VAL A 291 9.25 -3.99 5.91
N ALA A 292 9.81 -4.33 7.07
CA ALA A 292 11.19 -3.99 7.43
C ALA A 292 12.21 -4.64 6.46
N GLU A 293 12.05 -5.93 6.19
CA GLU A 293 12.90 -6.69 5.26
C GLU A 293 12.84 -6.12 3.85
N SER A 294 11.67 -5.70 3.35
CA SER A 294 11.55 -5.07 2.03
C SER A 294 12.42 -3.82 1.85
N ARG A 295 12.88 -3.22 2.96
CA ARG A 295 13.78 -2.05 2.99
C ARG A 295 15.22 -2.39 3.35
N GLY A 296 15.56 -3.66 3.48
CA GLY A 296 16.89 -4.11 3.92
C GLY A 296 17.14 -3.77 5.39
N TRP A 297 16.08 -3.79 6.21
CA TRP A 297 16.20 -3.73 7.65
C TRP A 297 15.92 -5.10 8.23
N ARG A 298 16.81 -5.56 9.11
CA ARG A 298 16.61 -6.75 9.92
C ARG A 298 16.11 -6.33 11.28
N ILE A 299 14.97 -6.86 11.69
CA ILE A 299 14.52 -6.70 13.07
C ILE A 299 15.46 -7.52 13.98
N VAL A 300 16.11 -6.84 14.93
CA VAL A 300 17.13 -7.44 15.80
C VAL A 300 16.49 -8.26 16.91
N ASP A 301 15.46 -7.69 17.54
CA ASP A 301 14.72 -8.33 18.62
C ASP A 301 13.28 -7.79 18.62
N PHE A 302 12.35 -8.66 18.22
CA PHE A 302 10.92 -8.34 18.21
C PHE A 302 10.27 -8.63 19.57
N ASP A 303 10.98 -9.18 20.54
CA ASP A 303 10.43 -9.54 21.85
C ASP A 303 10.88 -8.54 22.95
N ARG A 304 11.87 -7.68 22.66
CA ARG A 304 12.30 -6.56 23.52
C ARG A 304 11.72 -5.22 23.07
N TRP A 305 10.52 -4.91 23.55
CA TRP A 305 9.82 -3.68 23.25
C TRP A 305 9.70 -2.79 24.47
N ASN A 306 9.97 -1.49 24.29
CA ASN A 306 9.58 -0.47 25.25
C ASN A 306 8.29 0.16 24.76
N ALA A 307 7.18 -0.24 25.39
CA ALA A 307 5.87 0.33 25.12
C ALA A 307 5.69 1.58 25.97
N GLU A 308 5.46 2.72 25.33
CA GLU A 308 5.23 4.00 26.00
C GLU A 308 3.90 4.58 25.56
N VAL A 309 3.11 5.04 26.53
CA VAL A 309 1.87 5.76 26.26
C VAL A 309 2.08 7.22 26.56
N PHE A 310 1.84 8.08 25.58
CA PHE A 310 1.93 9.52 25.78
C PHE A 310 0.77 10.25 25.12
N ARG A 311 0.57 11.49 25.57
CA ARG A 311 -0.47 12.36 25.05
C ARG A 311 0.07 13.14 23.85
N LEU A 312 -0.65 13.10 22.73
CA LEU A 312 -0.32 13.92 21.57
C LEU A 312 -0.81 15.35 21.79
N GLU A 313 0.14 16.26 21.98
CA GLU A 313 -0.08 17.70 22.04
C GLU A 313 0.09 18.34 20.65
N HIS A 314 -0.07 19.67 20.59
CA HIS A 314 0.09 20.40 19.34
C HIS A 314 1.53 20.28 18.82
N GLN A 315 1.68 19.83 17.57
CA GLN A 315 3.01 19.66 16.95
C GLN A 315 3.89 18.69 17.71
N THR A 316 3.30 17.71 18.42
CA THR A 316 4.09 16.63 19.02
C THR A 316 4.83 15.88 17.93
N VAL A 317 6.14 15.83 18.09
CA VAL A 317 7.01 14.96 17.31
C VAL A 317 6.89 13.56 17.90
N LEU A 318 6.54 12.59 17.08
CA LEU A 318 6.61 11.17 17.43
C LEU A 318 8.10 10.78 17.41
N PRO A 319 8.73 10.57 18.58
CA PRO A 319 10.15 10.31 18.64
C PRO A 319 10.40 8.90 18.11
N VAL A 320 11.30 8.74 17.14
CA VAL A 320 11.79 7.42 16.72
C VAL A 320 13.29 7.40 16.98
N PRO A 321 13.78 6.62 17.96
CA PRO A 321 15.21 6.52 18.22
C PRO A 321 15.95 6.03 16.97
N HIS A 322 17.17 6.53 16.77
CA HIS A 322 17.98 6.06 15.64
C HIS A 322 18.16 4.53 15.70
N GLY A 323 18.07 3.86 14.56
CA GLY A 323 18.13 2.40 14.49
C GLY A 323 16.89 1.68 15.03
N HIS A 324 15.75 2.36 15.15
CA HIS A 324 14.49 1.74 15.56
C HIS A 324 13.38 2.01 14.54
N LEU A 325 12.48 1.04 14.42
CA LEU A 325 11.17 1.20 13.81
C LEU A 325 10.18 1.60 14.91
N GLY A 326 9.65 2.81 14.84
CA GLY A 326 8.55 3.27 15.67
C GLY A 326 7.21 2.72 15.17
N VAL A 327 6.46 2.10 16.06
CA VAL A 327 5.13 1.54 15.80
C VAL A 327 4.16 2.25 16.73
N PHE A 328 3.25 3.02 16.17
CA PHE A 328 2.36 3.93 16.89
C PHE A 328 0.90 3.54 16.67
N VAL A 329 0.07 3.69 17.71
CA VAL A 329 -1.36 3.40 17.69
C VAL A 329 -2.13 4.53 18.35
N LEU A 330 -3.11 5.07 17.64
CA LEU A 330 -4.07 6.00 18.23
C LEU A 330 -5.08 5.25 19.11
N LEU A 331 -5.08 5.56 20.39
CA LEU A 331 -6.03 4.97 21.34
C LEU A 331 -7.38 5.71 21.29
N GLN A 332 -7.42 6.92 20.76
CA GLN A 332 -8.59 7.81 20.69
C GLN A 332 -8.69 8.45 19.31
N ASP A 333 -9.69 9.31 19.13
CA ASP A 333 -10.05 10.07 17.91
C ASP A 333 -8.96 10.22 16.85
N GLY A 334 -9.39 10.11 15.58
CA GLY A 334 -8.49 10.23 14.44
C GLY A 334 -7.79 11.59 14.38
N GLY A 335 -6.55 11.57 13.89
CA GLY A 335 -5.68 12.74 13.80
C GLY A 335 -5.22 13.01 12.37
N MET A 336 -4.58 14.16 12.18
CA MET A 336 -3.77 14.42 10.99
C MET A 336 -2.31 14.31 11.39
N ILE A 337 -1.49 13.68 10.56
CA ILE A 337 -0.04 13.62 10.72
C ILE A 337 0.61 14.34 9.53
N SER A 338 1.53 15.24 9.81
CA SER A 338 2.47 15.78 8.83
C SER A 338 3.75 14.98 8.90
N LEU A 339 4.15 14.41 7.77
CA LEU A 339 5.42 13.73 7.65
C LEU A 339 6.50 14.78 7.37
N ALA A 340 7.42 14.97 8.31
CA ALA A 340 8.54 15.87 8.14
C ALA A 340 9.59 15.21 7.25
N GLY A 341 9.47 15.37 5.93
CA GLY A 341 10.49 14.99 4.95
C GLY A 341 11.00 16.24 4.25
N TYR A 342 12.33 16.40 4.16
CA TYR A 342 12.98 17.54 3.48
C TYR A 342 12.39 17.77 2.08
N GLY A 343 11.45 18.71 1.95
CA GLY A 343 10.96 19.25 0.67
C GLY A 343 9.46 19.15 0.37
N SER A 344 8.63 18.44 1.16
CA SER A 344 7.16 18.59 1.09
C SER A 344 6.47 17.98 2.32
N ASP A 345 5.82 18.81 3.13
CA ASP A 345 4.99 18.33 4.24
C ASP A 345 3.73 17.68 3.67
N ARG A 346 3.66 16.35 3.75
CA ARG A 346 2.47 15.58 3.35
C ARG A 346 1.61 15.35 4.58
N GLU A 347 0.39 15.87 4.55
CA GLU A 347 -0.61 15.62 5.58
C GLU A 347 -1.38 14.34 5.28
N ILE A 348 -1.53 13.48 6.28
CA ILE A 348 -2.23 12.20 6.16
C ILE A 348 -3.20 12.06 7.32
N GLN A 349 -4.40 11.58 7.01
CA GLN A 349 -5.39 11.22 8.01
C GLN A 349 -5.00 9.89 8.65
N TRP A 350 -4.79 9.90 9.97
CA TRP A 350 -4.52 8.73 10.78
C TRP A 350 -5.75 8.39 11.61
N ASN A 351 -6.34 7.24 11.34
CA ASN A 351 -7.53 6.79 12.03
C ASN A 351 -7.19 5.88 13.23
N PRO A 352 -8.04 5.82 14.26
CA PRO A 352 -7.78 5.05 15.48
C PRO A 352 -7.64 3.55 15.26
N ASP A 353 -8.19 3.02 14.17
CA ASP A 353 -8.12 1.61 13.79
C ASP A 353 -6.82 1.24 13.06
N GLN A 354 -5.88 2.18 12.91
CA GLN A 354 -4.65 2.01 12.16
C GLN A 354 -3.41 2.09 13.04
N VAL A 355 -2.48 1.15 12.85
CA VAL A 355 -1.11 1.21 13.36
C VAL A 355 -0.24 1.94 12.37
N LEU A 356 0.45 2.99 12.81
CA LEU A 356 1.44 3.70 12.03
C LEU A 356 2.83 3.11 12.31
N CYS A 357 3.52 2.61 11.29
CA CYS A 357 4.92 2.19 11.40
C CYS A 357 5.85 3.18 10.69
N CYS A 358 6.77 3.86 11.39
CA CYS A 358 7.72 4.81 10.80
C CYS A 358 9.14 4.73 11.41
N VAL A 359 10.15 5.18 10.67
CA VAL A 359 11.58 5.17 11.07
C VAL A 359 12.16 6.57 11.27
N GLU A 360 11.37 7.61 11.01
CA GLU A 360 11.76 9.02 11.08
C GLU A 360 10.72 9.81 11.90
N GLU A 361 11.13 11.00 12.36
CA GLU A 361 10.28 11.91 13.11
C GLU A 361 9.03 12.30 12.32
N CYS A 362 7.86 12.08 12.93
CA CYS A 362 6.57 12.46 12.37
C CYS A 362 5.95 13.54 13.25
N VAL A 363 5.33 14.56 12.67
CA VAL A 363 4.70 15.66 13.42
C VAL A 363 3.20 15.48 13.40
N HIS A 364 2.53 15.57 14.55
CA HIS A 364 1.07 15.53 14.63
C HIS A 364 0.46 16.95 14.63
N PRO A 365 0.01 17.51 13.48
CA PRO A 365 -0.71 18.78 13.40
C PRO A 365 -2.11 18.72 14.03
N LYS A 366 -2.64 19.90 14.40
CA LYS A 366 -3.88 20.03 15.19
C LYS A 366 -5.13 20.17 14.31
N ARG A 367 -6.20 19.45 14.66
CA ARG A 367 -7.57 19.98 14.61
C ARG A 367 -8.05 20.30 16.03
N GLN A 368 -8.89 21.32 16.14
CA GLN A 368 -9.05 22.16 17.33
C GLN A 368 -9.67 21.48 18.57
N ARG A 369 -9.96 20.18 18.57
CA ARG A 369 -10.80 19.57 19.62
C ARG A 369 -10.24 18.35 20.36
N ASP A 370 -9.38 17.52 19.79
CA ASP A 370 -9.01 16.27 20.47
C ASP A 370 -7.50 16.18 20.72
N ARG A 371 -7.14 15.79 21.95
CA ARG A 371 -5.76 15.53 22.41
C ARG A 371 -5.62 14.02 22.62
N PRO A 372 -5.51 13.22 21.54
CA PRO A 372 -5.57 11.78 21.64
C PRO A 372 -4.34 11.24 22.38
N PHE A 373 -4.52 10.08 23.00
CA PHE A 373 -3.41 9.29 23.52
C PHE A 373 -2.89 8.35 22.45
N CYS A 374 -1.57 8.19 22.43
CA CYS A 374 -0.84 7.33 21.52
C CYS A 374 -0.11 6.27 22.33
N LEU A 375 -0.23 5.01 21.90
CA LEU A 375 0.68 3.94 22.30
C LEU A 375 1.81 3.90 21.27
N SER A 376 3.04 3.91 21.75
CA SER A 376 4.24 3.78 20.92
C SER A 376 5.04 2.55 21.34
N VAL A 377 5.62 1.88 20.36
CA VAL A 377 6.47 0.72 20.51
C VAL A 377 7.69 0.93 19.62
N HIS A 378 8.88 0.82 20.18
CA HIS A 378 10.12 0.91 19.42
C HIS A 378 10.73 -0.47 19.22
N ILE A 379 10.92 -0.84 17.96
CA ILE A 379 11.49 -2.13 17.56
C ILE A 379 12.90 -1.88 17.05
N ALA A 380 13.90 -2.51 17.66
CA ALA A 380 15.28 -2.38 17.21
C ALA A 380 15.45 -2.97 15.80
N ILE A 381 16.04 -2.18 14.90
CA ILE A 381 16.35 -2.59 13.53
C ILE A 381 17.83 -2.38 13.24
N GLU A 382 18.40 -3.31 12.50
CA GLU A 382 19.72 -3.18 11.91
C GLU A 382 19.56 -2.97 10.42
N LYS A 383 20.32 -2.02 9.89
CA LYS A 383 20.43 -1.86 8.44
C LYS A 383 21.35 -2.96 7.93
N ASN A 384 20.84 -3.79 7.01
CA ASN A 384 21.64 -4.80 6.32
C ASN A 384 22.69 -4.15 5.42
#